data_AF-A0A1R3RVE3-F1
#
_entry.id   AF-A0A1R3RVE3-F1
#
_cell.length_a   1.000
_cell.length_b   1.000
_cell.length_c   1.000
_cell.angle_alpha   90.00
_cell.angle_beta   90.00
_cell.angle_gamma   90.00
#
_symmetry.space_group_name_H-M   'P 1'
#
loop_
_entity.id
_entity.type
_entity.pdbx_description
1 polymer ?
#
loop_
_entity_poly.entity_id
_entity_poly.type
_entity_poly.pdbx_seq_one_letter_code
_entity_poly.pdbx_strand_id
1 'polypeptide(L)'
;MNGLTALSFDVGEHAQLIESFTPDIAYFMETLSSGNGPNRAPGDVKPSWKWSTALAAHPRLSMRTEYRQALSQVNYYMEQHGSRYGFLLTDRELVVFRRVDDDGNLELAPAIPWVRGGTDEEPQL
;
A
#
# COMPACT_ATOMS: atom_id res chain seq x y z
N MET A 1 -18.51 -19.59 -9.25
CA MET A 1 -17.40 -18.83 -8.64
C MET A 1 -17.15 -19.38 -7.24
N ASN A 2 -16.61 -20.60 -7.10
CA ASN A 2 -16.27 -21.12 -5.78
C ASN A 2 -14.78 -20.87 -5.55
N GLY A 3 -14.44 -20.11 -4.50
CA GLY A 3 -13.05 -19.80 -4.12
C GLY A 3 -12.59 -18.35 -4.32
N LEU A 4 -13.47 -17.44 -4.76
CA LEU A 4 -13.19 -16.00 -4.78
C LEU A 4 -13.92 -15.31 -3.63
N THR A 5 -13.23 -14.41 -2.94
CA THR A 5 -13.82 -13.55 -1.90
C THR A 5 -13.96 -12.15 -2.47
N ALA A 6 -15.18 -11.62 -2.47
CA ALA A 6 -15.42 -10.23 -2.85
C ALA A 6 -14.72 -9.29 -1.85
N LEU A 7 -13.97 -8.33 -2.38
CA LEU A 7 -13.31 -7.28 -1.61
C LEU A 7 -13.84 -5.93 -2.09
N SER A 8 -14.00 -5.02 -1.13
CA SER A 8 -14.14 -3.58 -1.39
C SER A 8 -12.89 -2.86 -0.89
N PHE A 9 -12.75 -1.58 -1.24
CA PHE A 9 -11.68 -0.72 -0.77
C PHE A 9 -12.24 0.65 -0.38
N ASP A 10 -11.76 1.19 0.74
CA ASP A 10 -12.15 2.48 1.28
C ASP A 10 -11.14 2.91 2.37
N VAL A 11 -11.49 3.86 3.23
CA VAL A 11 -10.68 4.31 4.36
C VAL A 11 -10.28 3.15 5.30
N GLY A 12 -9.12 3.28 5.95
CA GLY A 12 -8.51 2.22 6.74
C GLY A 12 -9.39 1.62 7.84
N GLU A 13 -10.30 2.40 8.41
CA GLU A 13 -11.21 1.99 9.49
C GLU A 13 -12.23 0.93 9.06
N HIS A 14 -12.36 0.66 7.76
CA HIS A 14 -13.17 -0.46 7.28
C HIS A 14 -12.54 -1.82 7.53
N ALA A 15 -11.21 -1.88 7.76
CA ALA A 15 -10.53 -3.05 8.30
C ALA A 15 -10.43 -2.97 9.84
N GLN A 16 -10.13 -4.11 10.46
CA GLN A 16 -9.84 -4.18 11.90
C GLN A 16 -8.69 -3.25 12.28
N LEU A 17 -8.84 -2.47 13.33
CA LEU A 17 -7.73 -1.68 13.88
C LEU A 17 -6.91 -2.54 14.84
N ILE A 18 -5.59 -2.61 14.61
CA ILE A 18 -4.65 -3.34 15.46
C ILE A 18 -3.71 -2.31 16.08
N GLU A 19 -3.65 -2.30 17.42
CA GLU A 19 -2.84 -1.35 18.20
C GLU A 19 -3.12 0.13 17.90
N SER A 20 -4.36 0.47 17.53
CA SER A 20 -4.81 1.83 17.18
C SER A 20 -4.09 2.46 15.98
N PHE A 21 -3.44 1.66 15.15
CA PHE A 21 -2.91 2.11 13.87
C PHE A 21 -3.95 1.94 12.77
N THR A 22 -4.07 2.95 11.91
CA THR A 22 -5.01 3.00 10.80
C THR A 22 -4.26 3.40 9.52
N PRO A 23 -4.21 2.54 8.49
CA PRO A 23 -3.71 2.93 7.17
C PRO A 23 -4.68 3.93 6.51
N ASP A 24 -4.23 4.72 5.54
CA ASP A 24 -5.15 5.63 4.84
C ASP A 24 -6.20 4.87 4.02
N ILE A 25 -5.82 3.71 3.44
CA ILE A 25 -6.70 2.86 2.63
C ILE A 25 -6.65 1.39 3.11
N ALA A 26 -7.81 0.74 3.11
CA ALA A 26 -7.96 -0.68 3.35
C ALA A 26 -8.69 -1.41 2.22
N TYR A 27 -8.26 -2.65 1.96
CA TYR A 27 -8.98 -3.62 1.15
C TYR A 27 -9.58 -4.67 2.09
N PHE A 28 -10.91 -4.70 2.18
CA PHE A 28 -11.63 -5.47 3.19
C PHE A 28 -12.73 -6.33 2.57
N MET A 29 -13.14 -7.37 3.29
CA MET A 29 -14.17 -8.31 2.82
C MET A 29 -15.56 -7.69 2.99
N GLU A 30 -16.31 -7.53 1.90
CA GLU A 30 -17.67 -6.95 1.93
C GLU A 30 -18.66 -7.76 2.79
N THR A 31 -18.40 -9.06 2.94
CA THR A 31 -19.26 -9.96 3.71
C THR A 31 -19.10 -9.77 5.23
N LEU A 32 -18.08 -9.03 5.67
CA LEU A 32 -17.89 -8.70 7.07
C LEU A 32 -18.41 -7.29 7.34
N SER A 33 -18.93 -7.08 8.55
CA SER A 33 -19.25 -5.74 9.03
C SER A 33 -17.98 -4.87 9.06
N SER A 34 -18.12 -3.58 8.73
CA SER A 34 -17.03 -2.60 8.80
C SER A 34 -16.24 -2.68 10.10
N GLY A 35 -14.91 -2.57 10.00
CA GLY A 35 -14.00 -2.67 11.14
C GLY A 35 -13.77 -4.09 11.64
N ASN A 36 -14.39 -5.10 10.99
CA ASN A 36 -14.16 -6.50 11.29
C ASN A 36 -13.49 -7.19 10.10
N GLY A 37 -12.29 -7.71 10.34
CA GLY A 37 -11.52 -8.47 9.36
C GLY A 37 -10.18 -7.83 8.99
N PRO A 38 -9.25 -8.62 8.43
CA PRO A 38 -7.92 -8.15 8.07
C PRO A 38 -7.96 -7.21 6.86
N ASN A 39 -7.04 -6.26 6.82
CA ASN A 39 -6.73 -5.50 5.63
C ASN A 39 -5.92 -6.38 4.66
N ARG A 40 -6.45 -6.68 3.47
CA ARG A 40 -5.80 -7.54 2.48
C ARG A 40 -4.70 -6.85 1.70
N ALA A 41 -4.72 -5.52 1.67
CA ALA A 41 -3.71 -4.68 1.03
C ALA A 41 -3.72 -3.29 1.67
N PRO A 42 -3.06 -3.09 2.83
CA PRO A 42 -2.96 -1.77 3.44
C PRO A 42 -2.19 -0.82 2.53
N GLY A 43 -2.63 0.44 2.49
CA GLY A 43 -1.94 1.47 1.75
C GLY A 43 -2.04 2.84 2.39
N ASP A 44 -1.05 3.66 2.08
CA ASP A 44 -0.93 5.04 2.54
C ASP A 44 -0.99 6.01 1.37
N VAL A 45 -1.64 7.15 1.57
CA VAL A 45 -1.79 8.22 0.60
C VAL A 45 -0.93 9.40 1.03
N LYS A 46 0.05 9.78 0.20
CA LYS A 46 0.93 10.92 0.47
C LYS A 46 0.99 11.84 -0.74
N PRO A 47 1.08 13.17 -0.57
CA PRO A 47 1.43 14.02 -1.69
C PRO A 47 2.89 13.75 -2.11
N SER A 48 3.17 13.90 -3.40
CA SER A 48 4.42 13.56 -4.07
C SER A 48 5.64 14.36 -3.56
N TRP A 49 5.38 15.52 -2.95
CA TRP A 49 6.41 16.32 -2.28
C TRP A 49 6.79 15.80 -0.88
N LYS A 50 5.95 14.98 -0.25
CA LYS A 50 6.28 14.24 0.99
C LYS A 50 6.91 12.89 0.68
N TRP A 51 6.42 12.18 -0.33
CA TRP A 51 6.96 10.87 -0.70
C TRP A 51 6.91 10.66 -2.21
N SER A 52 8.00 10.16 -2.79
CA SER A 52 8.07 9.65 -4.17
C SER A 52 9.24 8.69 -4.33
N THR A 53 9.23 7.85 -5.37
CA THR A 53 10.33 6.93 -5.69
C THR A 53 11.65 7.65 -5.97
N ALA A 54 11.59 8.89 -6.47
CA ALA A 54 12.75 9.75 -6.65
C ALA A 54 13.50 10.03 -5.34
N LEU A 55 12.83 9.94 -4.19
CA LEU A 55 13.46 10.14 -2.88
C LEU A 55 14.44 9.02 -2.49
N ALA A 56 14.31 7.83 -3.08
CA ALA A 56 15.15 6.67 -2.78
C ALA A 56 16.65 6.95 -2.97
N ALA A 57 16.98 7.72 -4.02
CA ALA A 57 18.35 8.08 -4.39
C ALA A 57 18.71 9.54 -4.05
N HIS A 58 17.87 10.24 -3.29
CA HIS A 58 18.06 11.67 -3.03
C HIS A 58 19.38 11.94 -2.27
N PRO A 59 20.13 13.01 -2.60
CA PRO A 59 21.43 13.28 -1.97
C PRO A 59 21.34 13.60 -0.47
N ARG A 60 20.23 14.20 -0.03
CA ARG A 60 19.96 14.44 1.40
C ARG A 60 19.51 13.16 2.10
N LEU A 61 20.23 12.78 3.17
CA LEU A 61 19.91 11.60 3.97
C LEU A 61 18.48 11.64 4.54
N SER A 62 18.01 12.80 5.01
CA SER A 62 16.66 12.96 5.55
C SER A 62 15.58 12.55 4.55
N MET A 63 15.72 12.91 3.27
CA MET A 63 14.76 12.53 2.24
C MET A 63 14.75 11.02 1.98
N ARG A 64 15.92 10.36 2.05
CA ARG A 64 16.00 8.90 1.96
C ARG A 64 15.41 8.21 3.20
N THR A 65 15.45 8.87 4.36
CA THR A 65 14.79 8.39 5.57
C THR A 65 13.28 8.48 5.43
N GLU A 66 12.73 9.63 5.00
CA GLU A 66 11.30 9.80 4.71
C GLU A 66 10.80 8.75 3.70
N TYR A 67 11.59 8.48 2.65
CA TYR A 67 11.31 7.41 1.69
C TYR A 67 11.11 6.04 2.36
N ARG A 68 12.05 5.65 3.23
CA ARG A 68 12.00 4.36 3.93
C ARG A 68 10.95 4.32 5.03
N GLN A 69 10.67 5.45 5.68
CA GLN A 69 9.70 5.53 6.77
C GLN A 69 8.29 5.19 6.29
N ALA A 70 7.85 5.75 5.16
CA ALA A 70 6.53 5.41 4.61
C ALA A 70 6.43 3.93 4.21
N LEU A 71 7.51 3.37 3.63
CA LEU A 71 7.56 1.93 3.33
C LEU A 71 7.48 1.09 4.60
N SER A 72 8.24 1.43 5.65
CA SER A 72 8.20 0.70 6.92
C SER A 72 6.85 0.80 7.62
N GLN A 73 6.15 1.94 7.48
CA GLN A 73 4.84 2.16 8.04
C GLN A 73 3.82 1.21 7.41
N VAL A 74 3.73 1.17 6.07
CA VAL A 74 2.83 0.22 5.40
C VAL A 74 3.25 -1.21 5.67
N ASN A 75 4.56 -1.50 5.69
CA ASN A 75 5.07 -2.83 6.00
C ASN A 75 4.64 -3.34 7.40
N TYR A 76 4.59 -2.44 8.37
CA TYR A 76 4.11 -2.74 9.71
C TYR A 76 2.61 -3.06 9.71
N TYR A 77 1.79 -2.29 8.98
CA TYR A 77 0.37 -2.63 8.77
C TYR A 77 0.22 -4.00 8.10
N MET A 78 1.09 -4.30 7.13
CA MET A 78 1.06 -5.58 6.45
C MET A 78 1.33 -6.74 7.39
N GLU A 79 2.27 -6.58 8.32
CA GLU A 79 2.56 -7.55 9.38
C GLU A 79 1.37 -7.77 10.30
N GLN A 80 0.78 -6.69 10.82
CA GLN A 80 -0.39 -6.73 11.70
C GLN A 80 -1.54 -7.51 11.06
N HIS A 81 -1.74 -7.35 9.75
CA HIS A 81 -2.83 -7.98 9.02
C HIS A 81 -2.49 -9.32 8.35
N GLY A 82 -1.24 -9.78 8.46
CA GLY A 82 -0.75 -10.95 7.71
C GLY A 82 -0.95 -10.79 6.20
N SER A 83 -0.88 -9.56 5.69
CA SER A 83 -1.07 -9.24 4.29
C SER A 83 0.25 -9.34 3.52
N ARG A 84 0.20 -9.88 2.31
CA ARG A 84 1.40 -10.05 1.48
C ARG A 84 1.74 -8.81 0.66
N TYR A 85 0.73 -8.02 0.30
CA TYR A 85 0.84 -6.87 -0.60
C TYR A 85 0.43 -5.60 0.12
N GLY A 86 1.08 -4.49 -0.21
CA GLY A 86 0.75 -3.16 0.25
C GLY A 86 1.14 -2.15 -0.82
N PHE A 87 0.76 -0.89 -0.62
CA PHE A 87 1.05 0.14 -1.62
C PHE A 87 1.19 1.53 -1.02
N LEU A 88 1.84 2.41 -1.78
CA LEU A 88 1.86 3.85 -1.56
C LEU A 88 1.27 4.55 -2.77
N LEU A 89 0.31 5.44 -2.51
CA LEU A 89 -0.40 6.22 -3.52
C LEU A 89 -0.03 7.70 -3.38
N THR A 90 0.26 8.35 -4.49
CA THR A 90 0.52 9.80 -4.52
C THR A 90 -0.24 10.49 -5.64
N ASP A 91 -0.16 11.82 -5.72
CA ASP A 91 -0.68 12.60 -6.86
C ASP A 91 0.13 12.40 -8.16
N ARG A 92 1.20 11.58 -8.17
CA ARG A 92 2.04 11.34 -9.35
C ARG A 92 2.27 9.89 -9.70
N GLU A 93 2.24 8.99 -8.72
CA GLU A 93 2.56 7.58 -8.91
C GLU A 93 1.85 6.68 -7.88
N LEU A 94 1.61 5.44 -8.30
CA LEU A 94 1.31 4.30 -7.45
C LEU A 94 2.52 3.37 -7.39
N VAL A 95 2.89 2.94 -6.19
CA VAL A 95 3.95 1.96 -5.97
C VAL A 95 3.39 0.81 -5.16
N VAL A 96 3.30 -0.36 -5.79
CA VAL A 96 2.87 -1.59 -5.14
C VAL A 96 4.10 -2.38 -4.73
N PHE A 97 4.04 -3.02 -3.58
CA PHE A 97 5.12 -3.86 -3.07
C PHE A 97 4.59 -5.09 -2.36
N ARG A 98 5.46 -6.10 -2.23
CA ARG A 98 5.19 -7.32 -1.47
C ARG A 98 6.22 -7.54 -0.39
N ARG A 99 5.77 -8.07 0.76
CA ARG A 99 6.67 -8.67 1.75
C ARG A 99 7.29 -9.93 1.16
N VAL A 100 8.59 -10.10 1.35
CA VAL A 100 9.34 -11.28 0.92
C VAL A 100 9.71 -12.20 2.08
N ASP A 101 9.76 -11.68 3.29
CA ASP A 101 10.07 -12.37 4.53
C ASP A 101 9.48 -11.65 5.76
N ASP A 102 9.81 -12.16 6.95
CA ASP A 102 9.40 -11.60 8.24
C ASP A 102 10.42 -10.59 8.80
N ASP A 103 11.57 -10.39 8.14
CA ASP A 103 12.62 -9.44 8.53
C ASP A 103 12.34 -8.01 8.03
N GLY A 104 11.17 -7.80 7.42
CA GLY A 104 10.71 -6.51 6.93
C GLY A 104 11.25 -6.15 5.54
N ASN A 105 11.80 -7.12 4.79
CA ASN A 105 12.23 -6.85 3.43
C ASN A 105 11.01 -6.73 2.50
N LEU A 106 11.08 -5.77 1.58
CA LEU A 106 10.07 -5.50 0.57
C LEU A 106 10.67 -5.65 -0.83
N GLU A 107 9.92 -6.29 -1.72
CA GLU A 107 10.13 -6.20 -3.16
C GLU A 107 9.14 -5.20 -3.74
N LEU A 108 9.65 -4.15 -4.37
CA LEU A 108 8.86 -3.07 -4.98
C LEU A 108 8.69 -3.33 -6.48
N ALA A 109 7.47 -3.19 -6.96
CA ALA A 109 7.22 -3.09 -8.40
C ALA A 109 7.76 -1.75 -8.94
N PRO A 110 8.03 -1.63 -10.24
CA PRO A 110 8.23 -0.35 -10.88
C PRO A 110 7.07 0.60 -10.56
N ALA A 111 7.37 1.88 -10.33
CA ALA A 111 6.32 2.88 -10.11
C ALA A 111 5.42 3.00 -11.34
N ILE A 112 4.13 3.15 -11.08
CA ILE A 112 3.07 3.38 -12.07
C ILE A 112 2.80 4.89 -12.08
N PRO A 113 3.39 5.67 -12.99
CA PRO A 113 3.15 7.11 -13.02
C PRO A 113 1.80 7.41 -13.67
N TRP A 114 1.05 8.41 -13.19
CA TRP A 114 -0.28 8.74 -13.75
C TRP A 114 -0.26 9.33 -15.14
N VAL A 115 0.91 9.74 -15.63
CA VAL A 115 1.10 10.11 -17.03
C VAL A 115 1.17 8.88 -17.96
N ARG A 116 1.19 7.67 -17.39
CA ARG A 116 1.11 6.41 -18.10
C ARG A 116 -0.26 5.81 -17.82
N GLY A 117 -0.98 5.46 -18.89
CA GLY A 117 -2.23 4.72 -18.84
C GLY A 117 -2.18 3.62 -19.89
N GLY A 118 -2.85 2.51 -19.61
CA GLY A 118 -3.14 1.50 -20.62
C GLY A 118 -4.44 1.80 -21.36
N THR A 119 -4.70 1.09 -22.44
CA THR A 119 -6.07 0.94 -22.97
C THR A 119 -6.72 -0.29 -22.34
N ASP A 120 -8.02 -0.48 -22.56
CA ASP A 120 -8.70 -1.72 -22.14
C ASP A 120 -8.08 -2.96 -22.81
N GLU A 121 -7.51 -2.82 -24.02
CA GLU A 121 -6.83 -3.91 -24.73
C GLU A 121 -5.38 -4.11 -24.26
N GLU A 122 -4.69 -3.03 -23.85
CA GLU A 122 -3.31 -3.05 -23.36
C GLU A 122 -3.21 -2.37 -22.00
N PRO A 123 -3.71 -3.02 -20.92
CA PRO A 123 -3.59 -2.47 -19.59
C PRO A 123 -2.10 -2.35 -19.22
N GLN A 124 -1.69 -1.15 -18.87
CA GLN A 124 -0.35 -0.87 -18.34
C GLN A 124 -0.50 -0.77 -16.82
N LEU A 125 0.12 -1.72 -16.11
CA LEU A 125 0.48 -1.58 -14.70
C LEU A 125 1.83 -0.84 -14.68
#